data_AF-A0A6C0CS46-F1
#
_entry.id   AF-A0A6C0CS46-F1
#
_cell.length_a   1.000
_cell.length_b   1.000
_cell.length_c   1.000
_cell.angle_alpha   90.00
_cell.angle_beta   90.00
_cell.angle_gamma   90.00
#
_symmetry.space_group_name_H-M   'P 1'
#
loop_
_entity.id
_entity.type
_entity.pdbx_description
1 polymer ?
#
loop_
_entity_poly.entity_id
_entity_poly.type
_entity_poly.pdbx_seq_one_letter_code
_entity_poly.pdbx_strand_id
1 'polypeptide(L)'
;MAQYSLETLDNYLETYDVSESEMFSKYVNLISEFTSQAQTSIAISNLEYYKYVIIKGIETITHVFRMLLLYTKNIELSYYNCKKALYYYIEFIGQIGEDNHEFLKLTSKDASLFVYKKTIFSIQNSFRKEYKEDEGADNIKTNNTFHMTELFLSVYKAAINEQVCETNSQVNEALMSLKNYIKELVNLSLNRPIETLHEKLTTMLIYNDTVNGLTGYVPIEYHISFLKKLDKNIINDENLKDRLSEHIEKIGEYTARKFVNLLV
;
A
#
# COMPACT_ATOMS: atom_id res chain seq x y z
N MET A 1 -10.09 25.10 -10.43
CA MET A 1 -8.70 24.64 -10.19
C MET A 1 -8.22 24.93 -8.75
N ALA A 2 -8.69 25.98 -8.07
CA ALA A 2 -8.28 26.27 -6.68
C ALA A 2 -8.70 25.22 -5.63
N GLN A 3 -9.85 24.57 -5.82
CA GLN A 3 -10.44 23.60 -4.86
C GLN A 3 -9.56 22.37 -4.54
N TYR A 4 -8.61 22.02 -5.42
CA TYR A 4 -7.72 20.88 -5.20
C TYR A 4 -6.24 21.27 -5.21
N SER A 5 -5.96 22.55 -4.95
CA SER A 5 -4.60 23.06 -4.83
C SER A 5 -4.02 22.68 -3.47
N LEU A 6 -2.82 22.09 -3.47
CA LEU A 6 -2.06 21.83 -2.25
C LEU A 6 -1.45 23.11 -1.64
N GLU A 7 -1.43 24.22 -2.37
CA GLU A 7 -0.90 25.50 -1.89
C GLU A 7 -1.94 26.29 -1.07
N THR A 8 -3.22 25.89 -1.13
CA THR A 8 -4.34 26.59 -0.50
C THR A 8 -4.75 25.86 0.77
N LEU A 9 -4.49 26.49 1.93
CA LEU A 9 -4.79 25.90 3.25
C LEU A 9 -6.27 25.66 3.51
N ASP A 10 -7.16 26.44 2.91
CA ASP A 10 -8.62 26.24 3.04
C ASP A 10 -9.08 24.88 2.50
N ASN A 11 -8.26 24.20 1.69
CA ASN A 11 -8.55 22.86 1.21
C ASN A 11 -8.15 21.76 2.23
N TYR A 12 -7.49 22.11 3.33
CA TYR A 12 -7.02 21.17 4.34
C TYR A 12 -8.09 21.03 5.42
N LEU A 13 -8.15 19.87 6.06
CA LEU A 13 -9.07 19.62 7.16
C LEU A 13 -8.31 19.56 8.49
N GLU A 14 -8.97 20.03 9.55
CA GLU A 14 -8.45 19.89 10.91
C GLU A 14 -8.57 18.46 11.41
N THR A 15 -9.62 17.74 11.00
CA THR A 15 -9.89 16.35 11.36
C THR A 15 -10.41 15.52 10.19
N TYR A 16 -10.22 14.20 10.22
CA TYR A 16 -10.77 13.33 9.19
C TYR A 16 -12.30 13.26 9.25
N ASP A 17 -12.93 13.51 8.11
CA ASP A 17 -14.38 13.38 7.90
C ASP A 17 -14.81 11.99 7.42
N VAL A 18 -13.85 11.15 7.02
CA VAL A 18 -14.08 9.79 6.51
C VAL A 18 -13.51 8.70 7.43
N SER A 19 -13.93 7.45 7.18
CA SER A 19 -13.42 6.26 7.89
C SER A 19 -12.15 5.70 7.27
N GLU A 20 -11.39 4.92 8.02
CA GLU A 20 -10.18 4.23 7.54
C GLU A 20 -10.49 3.28 6.38
N SER A 21 -11.65 2.61 6.42
CA SER A 21 -12.11 1.74 5.33
C SER A 21 -12.32 2.50 4.02
N GLU A 22 -12.80 3.75 4.10
CA GLU A 22 -13.03 4.62 2.96
C GLU A 22 -11.71 5.18 2.42
N MET A 23 -10.82 5.64 3.30
CA MET A 23 -9.46 6.06 2.95
C MET A 23 -8.70 4.93 2.24
N PHE A 24 -8.76 3.72 2.79
CA PHE A 24 -8.14 2.54 2.20
C PHE A 24 -8.77 2.16 0.86
N SER A 25 -10.10 2.26 0.72
CA SER A 25 -10.78 1.99 -0.55
C SER A 25 -10.36 2.97 -1.65
N LYS A 26 -10.22 4.26 -1.32
CA LYS A 26 -9.67 5.27 -2.25
C LYS A 26 -8.24 4.95 -2.66
N TYR A 27 -7.41 4.48 -1.73
CA TYR A 27 -6.06 4.01 -2.03
C TYR A 27 -6.07 2.80 -2.98
N VAL A 28 -6.87 1.77 -2.71
CA VAL A 28 -6.98 0.59 -3.60
C VAL A 28 -7.43 1.00 -5.00
N ASN A 29 -8.35 1.97 -5.11
CA ASN A 29 -8.77 2.52 -6.40
C ASN A 29 -7.61 3.21 -7.14
N LEU A 30 -6.77 3.98 -6.45
CA LEU A 30 -5.57 4.60 -7.04
C LEU A 30 -4.60 3.55 -7.60
N ILE A 31 -4.33 2.50 -6.82
CA ILE A 31 -3.43 1.43 -7.26
C ILE A 31 -4.04 0.64 -8.43
N SER A 32 -5.35 0.40 -8.40
CA SER A 32 -6.05 -0.25 -9.51
C SER A 32 -5.97 0.55 -10.80
N GLU A 33 -6.19 1.87 -10.71
CA GLU A 33 -6.06 2.78 -11.84
C GLU A 33 -4.61 2.83 -12.36
N PHE A 34 -3.63 2.93 -11.46
CA PHE A 34 -2.22 2.86 -11.83
C PHE A 34 -1.89 1.57 -12.58
N THR A 35 -2.25 0.40 -12.02
CA THR A 35 -1.97 -0.90 -12.64
C THR A 35 -2.60 -1.01 -14.03
N SER A 36 -3.86 -0.56 -14.17
CA SER A 36 -4.57 -0.57 -15.45
C SER A 36 -3.87 0.27 -16.51
N GLN A 37 -3.44 1.48 -16.16
CA GLN A 37 -2.75 2.40 -17.07
C GLN A 37 -1.31 1.98 -17.35
N ALA A 38 -0.63 1.40 -16.36
CA ALA A 38 0.73 0.92 -16.50
C ALA A 38 0.82 -0.24 -17.50
N GLN A 39 -0.15 -1.17 -17.47
CA GLN A 39 -0.21 -2.27 -18.44
C GLN A 39 -0.26 -1.78 -19.89
N THR A 40 -0.97 -0.68 -20.17
CA THR A 40 -1.15 -0.17 -21.54
C THR A 40 -0.04 0.77 -21.98
N SER A 41 0.55 1.51 -21.04
CA SER A 41 1.46 2.62 -21.35
C SER A 41 2.94 2.28 -21.16
N ILE A 42 3.28 1.30 -20.32
CA ILE A 42 4.67 0.92 -20.02
C ILE A 42 5.06 -0.28 -20.90
N ALA A 43 5.75 0.01 -22.00
CA ALA A 43 6.24 -0.99 -22.94
C ALA A 43 7.68 -1.43 -22.60
N ILE A 44 7.84 -2.24 -21.55
CA ILE A 44 9.14 -2.82 -21.17
C ILE A 44 9.11 -4.33 -21.46
N SER A 45 10.04 -4.82 -22.28
CA SER A 45 10.11 -6.25 -22.64
C SER A 45 10.77 -7.13 -21.57
N ASN A 46 11.70 -6.57 -20.78
CA ASN A 46 12.33 -7.32 -19.69
C ASN A 46 11.36 -7.40 -18.49
N LEU A 47 10.82 -8.59 -18.23
CA LEU A 47 9.82 -8.80 -17.17
C LEU A 47 10.33 -8.49 -15.76
N GLU A 48 11.57 -8.83 -15.43
CA GLU A 48 12.15 -8.51 -14.11
C GLU A 48 12.26 -7.00 -13.91
N TYR A 49 12.72 -6.28 -14.94
CA TYR A 49 12.79 -4.84 -14.91
C TYR A 49 11.39 -4.21 -14.88
N TYR A 50 10.44 -4.76 -15.63
CA TYR A 50 9.05 -4.33 -15.60
C TYR A 50 8.45 -4.49 -14.20
N LYS A 51 8.58 -5.68 -13.57
CA LYS A 51 8.15 -5.91 -12.17
C LYS A 51 8.76 -4.87 -11.23
N TYR A 52 10.06 -4.65 -11.34
CA TYR A 52 10.76 -3.64 -10.53
C TYR A 52 10.18 -2.23 -10.73
N VAL A 53 9.93 -1.81 -11.98
CA VAL A 53 9.36 -0.50 -12.32
C VAL A 53 7.94 -0.35 -11.80
N ILE A 54 7.10 -1.39 -11.91
CA ILE A 54 5.73 -1.41 -11.39
C ILE A 54 5.73 -1.31 -9.87
N ILE A 55 6.53 -2.14 -9.19
CA ILE A 55 6.64 -2.12 -7.72
C ILE A 55 7.10 -0.73 -7.25
N LYS A 56 8.09 -0.13 -7.92
CA LYS A 56 8.55 1.24 -7.61
C LYS A 56 7.46 2.29 -7.82
N GLY A 57 6.62 2.12 -8.85
CA GLY A 57 5.49 3.01 -9.09
C GLY A 57 4.44 2.95 -7.99
N ILE A 58 4.06 1.73 -7.59
CA ILE A 58 3.13 1.51 -6.48
C ILE A 58 3.71 2.12 -5.19
N GLU A 59 4.96 1.81 -4.83
CA GLU A 59 5.64 2.40 -3.66
C GLU A 59 5.64 3.94 -3.69
N THR A 60 5.88 4.52 -4.85
CA THR A 60 5.87 5.97 -5.05
C THR A 60 4.48 6.55 -4.76
N ILE A 61 3.44 5.97 -5.35
CA ILE A 61 2.05 6.42 -5.18
C ILE A 61 1.59 6.22 -3.74
N THR A 62 1.93 5.09 -3.09
CA THR A 62 1.64 4.85 -1.68
C THR A 62 2.27 5.93 -0.80
N HIS A 63 3.54 6.28 -1.05
CA HIS A 63 4.20 7.33 -0.28
C HIS A 63 3.54 8.70 -0.49
N VAL A 64 3.19 9.06 -1.72
CA VAL A 64 2.44 10.30 -2.00
C VAL A 64 1.10 10.29 -1.27
N PHE A 65 0.34 9.20 -1.36
CA PHE A 65 -0.95 9.07 -0.68
C PHE A 65 -0.82 9.27 0.83
N ARG A 66 0.11 8.55 1.47
CA ARG A 66 0.35 8.65 2.92
C ARG A 66 0.73 10.08 3.34
N MET A 67 1.65 10.69 2.62
CA MET A 67 2.11 12.05 2.93
C MET A 67 0.98 13.07 2.75
N LEU A 68 0.25 13.02 1.64
CA LEU A 68 -0.86 13.94 1.42
C LEU A 68 -1.96 13.76 2.46
N LEU A 69 -2.29 12.52 2.82
CA LEU A 69 -3.29 12.23 3.83
C LEU A 69 -2.87 12.77 5.21
N LEU A 70 -1.62 12.52 5.61
CA LEU A 70 -1.05 12.99 6.88
C LEU A 70 -1.12 14.51 7.04
N TYR A 71 -0.74 15.26 6.01
CA TYR A 71 -0.68 16.72 6.10
C TYR A 71 -2.03 17.39 5.85
N THR A 72 -2.84 16.87 4.93
CA THR A 72 -4.07 17.58 4.51
C THR A 72 -5.30 17.12 5.27
N LYS A 73 -5.28 15.90 5.83
CA LYS A 73 -6.45 15.18 6.37
C LYS A 73 -7.67 15.15 5.45
N ASN A 74 -7.51 15.52 4.18
CA ASN A 74 -8.56 15.64 3.19
C ASN A 74 -8.39 14.53 2.15
N ILE A 75 -9.27 13.54 2.20
CA ILE A 75 -9.18 12.36 1.34
C ILE A 75 -9.40 12.70 -0.13
N GLU A 76 -10.29 13.64 -0.47
CA GLU A 76 -10.58 14.00 -1.86
C GLU A 76 -9.43 14.82 -2.47
N LEU A 77 -8.86 15.76 -1.69
CA LEU A 77 -7.66 16.50 -2.09
C LEU A 77 -6.47 15.56 -2.30
N SER A 78 -6.28 14.62 -1.37
CA SER A 78 -5.21 13.61 -1.44
C SER A 78 -5.40 12.71 -2.66
N TYR A 79 -6.61 12.19 -2.87
CA TYR A 79 -6.97 11.33 -4.00
C TYR A 79 -6.75 12.02 -5.35
N TYR A 80 -7.22 13.25 -5.50
CA TYR A 80 -7.03 14.03 -6.73
C TYR A 80 -5.54 14.25 -7.06
N ASN A 81 -4.72 14.61 -6.07
CA ASN A 81 -3.29 14.82 -6.29
C ASN A 81 -2.52 13.51 -6.48
N CYS A 82 -2.98 12.39 -5.89
CA CYS A 82 -2.43 11.06 -6.19
C CYS A 82 -2.74 10.60 -7.62
N LYS A 83 -3.91 10.94 -8.18
CA LYS A 83 -4.18 10.71 -9.61
C LYS A 83 -3.18 11.45 -10.49
N LYS A 84 -2.82 12.69 -10.15
CA LYS A 84 -1.74 13.37 -10.88
C LYS A 84 -0.41 12.64 -10.72
N ALA A 85 -0.11 12.18 -9.51
CA ALA A 85 1.11 11.44 -9.20
C ALA A 85 1.28 10.18 -10.06
N LEU A 86 0.21 9.38 -10.21
CA LEU A 86 0.27 8.16 -11.01
C LEU A 86 0.52 8.47 -12.49
N TYR A 87 -0.13 9.50 -13.06
CA TYR A 87 0.12 9.90 -14.45
C TYR A 87 1.54 10.42 -14.65
N TYR A 88 2.04 11.26 -13.74
CA TYR A 88 3.43 11.74 -13.80
C TYR A 88 4.45 10.60 -13.77
N TYR A 89 4.21 9.56 -12.95
CA TYR A 89 5.09 8.39 -12.92
C TYR A 89 5.03 7.62 -14.24
N ILE A 90 3.82 7.30 -14.72
CA ILE A 90 3.63 6.52 -15.96
C ILE A 90 4.23 7.25 -17.18
N GLU A 91 3.96 8.54 -17.33
CA GLU A 91 4.51 9.35 -18.42
C GLU A 91 6.04 9.38 -18.38
N PHE A 92 6.62 9.57 -17.19
CA PHE A 92 8.07 9.58 -17.03
C PHE A 92 8.69 8.22 -17.39
N ILE A 93 8.09 7.13 -16.90
CA ILE A 93 8.55 5.78 -17.23
C ILE A 93 8.41 5.47 -18.72
N GLY A 94 7.29 5.87 -19.33
CA GLY A 94 7.06 5.69 -20.77
C GLY A 94 8.15 6.36 -21.62
N GLN A 95 8.60 7.55 -21.22
CA GLN A 95 9.66 8.28 -21.91
C GLN A 95 11.05 7.62 -21.79
N ILE A 96 11.34 6.91 -20.69
CA ILE A 96 12.62 6.23 -20.50
C ILE A 96 12.62 4.78 -21.01
N GLY A 97 11.45 4.19 -21.27
CA GLY A 97 11.29 2.82 -21.75
C GLY A 97 11.53 2.66 -23.26
N GLU A 98 11.53 3.76 -24.01
CA GLU A 98 11.97 3.78 -25.41
C GLU A 98 13.51 3.93 -25.46
N ASP A 99 14.18 3.03 -26.19
CA ASP A 99 15.64 2.84 -26.34
C ASP A 99 16.49 4.09 -26.75
N ASN A 100 15.94 5.30 -26.68
CA ASN A 100 16.53 6.54 -27.20
C ASN A 100 17.39 7.33 -26.21
N HIS A 101 17.59 6.89 -24.96
CA HIS A 101 18.19 7.73 -23.91
C HIS A 101 19.46 7.15 -23.27
N GLU A 102 20.35 6.49 -24.03
CA GLU A 102 21.68 6.08 -23.53
C GLU A 102 22.48 7.24 -22.91
N PHE A 103 22.18 8.49 -23.29
CA PHE A 103 22.85 9.69 -22.79
C PHE A 103 22.40 10.12 -21.38
N LEU A 104 21.14 9.87 -21.03
CA LEU A 104 20.53 10.24 -19.75
C LEU A 104 20.07 8.94 -19.09
N LYS A 105 20.94 8.34 -18.27
CA LYS A 105 20.69 7.10 -17.50
C LYS A 105 19.61 7.30 -16.42
N LEU A 106 18.42 7.73 -16.82
CA LEU A 106 17.28 7.98 -15.95
C LEU A 106 16.72 6.66 -15.44
N THR A 107 16.35 6.66 -14.17
CA THR A 107 15.91 5.46 -13.44
C THR A 107 14.51 5.63 -12.88
N SER A 108 13.89 4.54 -12.44
CA SER A 108 12.63 4.62 -11.68
C SER A 108 12.74 5.45 -10.40
N LYS A 109 13.94 5.61 -9.82
CA LYS A 109 14.16 6.53 -8.68
C LYS A 109 14.03 7.99 -9.09
N ASP A 110 14.48 8.35 -10.29
CA ASP A 110 14.33 9.70 -10.82
C ASP A 110 12.86 10.01 -11.11
N ALA A 111 12.11 9.02 -11.59
CA ALA A 111 10.66 9.10 -11.74
C ALA A 111 9.97 9.37 -10.38
N SER A 112 10.33 8.64 -9.32
CA SER A 112 9.81 8.88 -7.97
C SER A 112 10.13 10.28 -7.46
N LEU A 113 11.37 10.74 -7.64
CA LEU A 113 11.79 12.10 -7.22
C LEU A 113 11.04 13.19 -8.00
N PHE A 114 10.82 12.99 -9.30
CA PHE A 114 10.03 13.89 -10.13
C PHE A 114 8.58 13.98 -9.61
N VAL A 115 7.96 12.84 -9.32
CA VAL A 115 6.60 12.77 -8.78
C VAL A 115 6.51 13.48 -7.43
N TYR A 116 7.45 13.24 -6.51
CA TYR A 116 7.46 13.90 -5.19
C TYR A 116 7.60 15.41 -5.31
N LYS A 117 8.46 15.90 -6.23
CA LYS A 117 8.61 17.33 -6.50
C LYS A 117 7.32 17.98 -7.02
N LYS A 118 6.53 17.25 -7.82
CA LYS A 118 5.27 17.73 -8.39
C LYS A 118 4.07 17.63 -7.44
N THR A 119 4.19 16.85 -6.37
CA THR A 119 3.08 16.54 -5.46
C THR A 119 3.39 16.94 -4.02
N ILE A 120 4.15 16.13 -3.29
CA ILE A 120 4.46 16.34 -1.87
C ILE A 120 5.11 17.70 -1.63
N PHE A 121 5.98 18.18 -2.52
CA PHE A 121 6.66 19.47 -2.33
C PHE A 121 5.78 20.69 -2.65
N SER A 122 4.58 20.45 -3.21
CA SER A 122 3.57 21.49 -3.45
C SER A 122 2.70 21.75 -2.20
N ILE A 123 2.84 20.94 -1.15
CA ILE A 123 2.24 21.21 0.16
C ILE A 123 2.82 22.52 0.70
N GLN A 124 1.97 23.39 1.25
CA GLN A 124 2.38 24.69 1.74
C GLN A 124 3.51 24.58 2.78
N ASN A 125 4.65 25.21 2.50
CA ASN A 125 5.89 24.99 3.25
C ASN A 125 5.82 25.49 4.71
N SER A 126 5.13 26.60 4.96
CA SER A 126 4.89 27.12 6.32
C SER A 126 4.12 26.10 7.17
N PHE A 127 3.02 25.58 6.64
CA PHE A 127 2.21 24.58 7.31
C PHE A 127 3.00 23.30 7.61
N ARG A 128 3.78 22.80 6.65
CA ARG A 128 4.62 21.61 6.85
C ARG A 128 5.63 21.76 7.98
N LYS A 129 6.21 22.95 8.15
CA LYS A 129 7.21 23.22 9.21
C LYS A 129 6.59 23.33 10.60
N GLU A 130 5.33 23.72 10.66
CA GLU A 130 4.58 23.88 11.91
C GLU A 130 3.76 22.64 12.28
N TYR A 131 3.76 21.62 11.40
CA TYR A 131 3.06 20.37 11.62
C TYR A 131 3.49 19.72 12.95
N LYS A 132 2.50 19.40 13.77
CA LYS A 132 2.66 18.62 14.99
C LYS A 132 1.78 17.39 14.85
N GLU A 133 2.37 16.26 15.20
CA GLU A 133 1.64 15.01 15.25
C GLU A 133 0.53 15.12 16.30
N ASP A 134 -0.69 14.74 15.90
CA ASP A 134 -1.81 14.69 16.82
C ASP A 134 -1.63 13.50 17.77
N GLU A 135 -2.03 13.63 19.03
CA GLU A 135 -2.08 12.50 19.98
C GLU A 135 -3.49 11.91 20.08
N GLY A 136 -4.45 12.50 19.34
CA GLY A 136 -5.85 12.09 19.32
C GLY A 136 -6.20 10.97 18.34
N ALA A 137 -7.51 10.77 18.18
CA ALA A 137 -8.08 9.71 17.35
C ALA A 137 -7.65 9.79 15.86
N ASP A 138 -7.34 10.98 15.34
CA ASP A 138 -6.89 11.11 13.95
C ASP A 138 -5.53 10.48 13.71
N ASN A 139 -4.63 10.49 14.70
CA ASN A 139 -3.35 9.80 14.58
C ASN A 139 -3.56 8.29 14.50
N ILE A 140 -4.42 7.73 15.35
CA ILE A 140 -4.76 6.31 15.28
C ILE A 140 -5.39 5.96 13.92
N LYS A 141 -6.28 6.81 13.38
CA LYS A 141 -6.88 6.68 12.05
C LYS A 141 -5.83 6.68 10.94
N THR A 142 -4.87 7.59 11.04
CA THR A 142 -3.74 7.70 10.10
C THR A 142 -2.91 6.42 10.14
N ASN A 143 -2.51 5.97 11.33
CA ASN A 143 -1.71 4.76 11.53
C ASN A 143 -2.44 3.52 11.04
N ASN A 144 -3.74 3.38 11.34
CA ASN A 144 -4.58 2.29 10.84
C ASN A 144 -4.58 2.27 9.31
N THR A 145 -4.81 3.43 8.68
CA THR A 145 -4.75 3.55 7.21
C THR A 145 -3.36 3.20 6.68
N PHE A 146 -2.30 3.61 7.35
CA PHE A 146 -0.92 3.29 6.94
C PHE A 146 -0.62 1.80 7.06
N HIS A 147 -1.04 1.15 8.14
CA HIS A 147 -0.94 -0.29 8.32
C HIS A 147 -1.69 -1.03 7.22
N MET A 148 -2.93 -0.62 6.90
CA MET A 148 -3.70 -1.24 5.82
C MET A 148 -3.02 -1.10 4.45
N THR A 149 -2.49 0.09 4.13
CA THR A 149 -1.76 0.33 2.88
C THR A 149 -0.45 -0.46 2.81
N GLU A 150 0.23 -0.67 3.95
CA GLU A 150 1.49 -1.43 4.04
C GLU A 150 1.25 -2.92 3.82
N LEU A 151 0.26 -3.46 4.52
CA LEU A 151 -0.18 -4.83 4.39
C LEU A 151 -0.60 -5.16 2.96
N PHE A 152 -1.40 -4.28 2.33
CA PHE A 152 -1.75 -4.40 0.92
C PHE A 152 -0.51 -4.38 0.02
N LEU A 153 0.41 -3.43 0.23
CA LEU A 153 1.62 -3.30 -0.60
C LEU A 153 2.51 -4.55 -0.49
N SER A 154 2.68 -5.06 0.72
CA SER A 154 3.43 -6.29 1.01
C SER A 154 2.88 -7.49 0.23
N VAL A 155 1.58 -7.75 0.35
CA VAL A 155 0.90 -8.85 -0.34
C VAL A 155 0.89 -8.63 -1.86
N TYR A 156 0.74 -7.40 -2.33
CA TYR A 156 0.71 -7.13 -3.76
C TYR A 156 2.08 -7.35 -4.42
N LYS A 157 3.18 -6.99 -3.74
CA LYS A 157 4.54 -7.32 -4.18
C LYS A 157 4.73 -8.83 -4.33
N ALA A 158 4.24 -9.62 -3.37
CA ALA A 158 4.26 -11.07 -3.45
C ALA A 158 3.51 -11.57 -4.69
N ALA A 159 2.28 -11.10 -4.90
CA ALA A 159 1.45 -11.49 -6.04
C ALA A 159 2.05 -11.09 -7.39
N ILE A 160 2.69 -9.92 -7.49
CA ILE A 160 3.42 -9.51 -8.71
C ILE A 160 4.57 -10.47 -9.01
N ASN A 161 5.34 -10.84 -7.99
CA ASN A 161 6.48 -11.75 -8.16
C ASN A 161 6.05 -13.18 -8.54
N GLU A 162 4.88 -13.62 -8.06
CA GLU A 162 4.34 -14.94 -8.35
C GLU A 162 3.64 -15.03 -9.72
N GLN A 163 2.87 -14.01 -10.11
CA GLN A 163 1.98 -14.10 -11.27
C GLN A 163 2.53 -13.46 -12.55
N VAL A 164 3.44 -12.47 -12.44
CA VAL A 164 3.99 -11.78 -13.62
C VAL A 164 5.22 -12.54 -14.12
N CYS A 165 4.95 -13.57 -14.92
CA CYS A 165 5.94 -14.55 -15.37
C CYS A 165 6.13 -14.57 -16.89
N GLU A 166 5.12 -14.16 -17.66
CA GLU A 166 5.10 -14.28 -19.13
C GLU A 166 4.84 -12.95 -19.82
N THR A 167 3.92 -12.13 -19.29
CA THR A 167 3.49 -10.90 -19.97
C THR A 167 3.18 -9.78 -18.99
N ASN A 168 3.34 -8.54 -19.45
CA ASN A 168 3.05 -7.34 -18.66
C ASN A 168 1.57 -7.24 -18.23
N SER A 169 0.65 -7.92 -18.92
CA SER A 169 -0.77 -7.93 -18.59
C SER A 169 -1.11 -8.68 -17.31
N GLN A 170 -0.22 -9.58 -16.86
CA GLN A 170 -0.42 -10.36 -15.64
C GLN A 170 -0.39 -9.50 -14.35
N VAL A 171 0.00 -8.23 -14.42
CA VAL A 171 -0.06 -7.32 -13.25
C VAL A 171 -1.51 -7.08 -12.81
N ASN A 172 -2.46 -7.06 -13.74
CA ASN A 172 -3.88 -6.97 -13.41
C ASN A 172 -4.40 -8.27 -12.79
N GLU A 173 -3.90 -9.43 -13.25
CA GLU A 173 -4.22 -10.73 -12.63
C GLU A 173 -3.72 -10.76 -11.17
N ALA A 174 -2.49 -10.29 -10.94
CA ALA A 174 -1.92 -10.13 -9.60
C ALA A 174 -2.84 -9.28 -8.71
N LEU A 175 -3.32 -8.13 -9.19
CA LEU A 175 -4.26 -7.29 -8.44
C LEU A 175 -5.61 -7.99 -8.19
N MET A 176 -6.14 -8.69 -9.19
CA MET A 176 -7.42 -9.39 -9.07
C MET A 176 -7.36 -10.52 -8.04
N SER A 177 -6.22 -11.19 -7.89
CA SER A 177 -6.00 -12.21 -6.87
C SER A 177 -6.13 -11.66 -5.43
N LEU A 178 -5.86 -10.37 -5.23
CA LEU A 178 -5.98 -9.70 -3.94
C LEU A 178 -7.42 -9.37 -3.53
N LYS A 179 -8.42 -9.56 -4.41
CA LYS A 179 -9.82 -9.14 -4.15
C LYS A 179 -10.37 -9.65 -2.81
N ASN A 180 -10.13 -10.91 -2.49
CA ASN A 180 -10.60 -11.50 -1.23
C ASN A 180 -9.84 -10.93 -0.03
N TYR A 181 -8.53 -10.72 -0.16
CA TYR A 181 -7.71 -10.12 0.89
C TYR A 181 -8.15 -8.68 1.20
N ILE A 182 -8.35 -7.86 0.16
CA ILE A 182 -8.88 -6.48 0.27
C ILE A 182 -10.22 -6.50 1.01
N LYS A 183 -11.12 -7.41 0.64
CA LYS A 183 -12.44 -7.56 1.28
C LYS A 183 -12.31 -7.87 2.77
N GLU A 184 -11.47 -8.82 3.16
CA GLU A 184 -11.29 -9.17 4.58
C GLU A 184 -10.65 -8.01 5.37
N LEU A 185 -9.72 -7.27 4.77
CA LEU A 185 -9.09 -6.10 5.43
C LEU A 185 -10.08 -4.94 5.62
N VAL A 186 -10.95 -4.69 4.63
CA VAL A 186 -12.05 -3.71 4.75
C VAL A 186 -13.06 -4.15 5.80
N ASN A 187 -13.47 -5.43 5.80
CA ASN A 187 -14.35 -5.98 6.83
C ASN A 187 -13.75 -5.84 8.23
N LEU A 188 -12.41 -5.97 8.35
CA LEU A 188 -11.73 -5.81 9.62
C LEU A 188 -11.96 -4.39 10.19
N SER A 189 -11.90 -3.39 9.32
CA SER A 189 -12.07 -1.96 9.64
C SER A 189 -13.52 -1.56 9.90
N LEU A 190 -14.49 -2.05 9.12
CA LEU A 190 -15.89 -1.62 9.24
C LEU A 190 -16.59 -2.01 10.55
N ASN A 191 -16.12 -3.09 11.19
CA ASN A 191 -16.86 -3.75 12.27
C ASN A 191 -16.34 -3.43 13.68
N ARG A 192 -15.46 -2.42 13.84
CA ARG A 192 -14.70 -2.24 15.09
C ARG A 192 -14.46 -0.77 15.48
N PRO A 193 -14.31 -0.50 16.79
CA PRO A 193 -13.72 0.74 17.28
C PRO A 193 -12.28 0.91 16.77
N ILE A 194 -11.85 2.16 16.69
CA ILE A 194 -10.57 2.59 16.11
C ILE A 194 -9.36 1.98 16.85
N GLU A 195 -9.40 1.88 18.18
CA GLU A 195 -8.33 1.31 19.00
C GLU A 195 -8.24 -0.20 18.82
N THR A 196 -9.39 -0.90 18.80
CA THR A 196 -9.41 -2.35 18.56
C THR A 196 -8.95 -2.70 17.15
N LEU A 197 -9.28 -1.87 16.16
CA LEU A 197 -8.74 -2.01 14.80
C LEU A 197 -7.21 -1.85 14.81
N HIS A 198 -6.71 -0.85 15.53
CA HIS A 198 -5.29 -0.56 15.63
C HIS A 198 -4.48 -1.73 16.18
N GLU A 199 -4.92 -2.31 17.31
CA GLU A 199 -4.30 -3.49 17.90
C GLU A 199 -4.24 -4.65 16.90
N LYS A 200 -5.37 -4.96 16.24
CA LYS A 200 -5.43 -6.05 15.26
C LYS A 200 -4.51 -5.80 14.05
N LEU A 201 -4.51 -4.59 13.50
CA LEU A 201 -3.63 -4.26 12.37
C LEU A 201 -2.15 -4.37 12.76
N THR A 202 -1.81 -4.00 14.00
CA THR A 202 -0.45 -4.14 14.54
C THR A 202 -0.06 -5.62 14.64
N THR A 203 -0.92 -6.48 15.18
CA THR A 203 -0.70 -7.93 15.20
C THR A 203 -0.55 -8.51 13.79
N MET A 204 -1.35 -8.04 12.83
CA MET A 204 -1.26 -8.46 11.43
C MET A 204 0.06 -8.05 10.77
N LEU A 205 0.59 -6.86 11.11
CA LEU A 205 1.91 -6.42 10.65
C LEU A 205 3.03 -7.30 11.22
N ILE A 206 2.98 -7.60 12.52
CA ILE A 206 3.94 -8.53 13.15
C ILE A 206 3.93 -9.88 12.44
N TYR A 207 2.75 -10.43 12.15
CA TYR A 207 2.61 -11.65 11.37
C TYR A 207 3.25 -11.50 9.97
N ASN A 208 2.87 -10.46 9.22
CA ASN A 208 3.37 -10.22 7.86
C ASN A 208 4.90 -10.10 7.81
N ASP A 209 5.49 -9.32 8.72
CA ASP A 209 6.92 -9.03 8.72
C ASP A 209 7.75 -10.24 9.13
N THR A 210 7.27 -10.99 10.12
CA THR A 210 7.92 -12.24 10.56
C THR A 210 7.90 -13.28 9.45
N VAL A 211 6.74 -13.43 8.81
CA VAL A 211 6.54 -14.43 7.76
C VAL A 211 7.37 -14.09 6.51
N ASN A 212 7.31 -12.85 6.03
CA ASN A 212 8.08 -12.44 4.86
C ASN A 212 9.60 -12.38 5.13
N GLY A 213 10.01 -12.03 6.35
CA GLY A 213 11.42 -11.99 6.73
C GLY A 213 12.12 -13.35 6.66
N LEU A 214 11.37 -14.44 6.86
CA LEU A 214 11.92 -15.80 6.93
C LEU A 214 11.72 -16.61 5.64
N THR A 215 10.63 -16.39 4.92
CA THR A 215 10.32 -17.18 3.71
C THR A 215 10.34 -16.34 2.42
N GLY A 216 10.63 -15.04 2.50
CA GLY A 216 10.58 -14.08 1.40
C GLY A 216 9.15 -13.62 1.10
N TYR A 217 8.33 -14.53 0.57
CA TYR A 217 6.91 -14.30 0.32
C TYR A 217 6.10 -15.54 0.70
N VAL A 218 4.92 -15.31 1.27
CA VAL A 218 3.96 -16.39 1.55
C VAL A 218 2.72 -16.23 0.70
N PRO A 219 2.15 -17.35 0.21
CA PRO A 219 0.92 -17.30 -0.55
C PRO A 219 -0.20 -16.56 0.19
N ILE A 220 -0.99 -15.81 -0.56
CA ILE A 220 -2.02 -14.89 -0.02
C ILE A 220 -3.06 -15.60 0.86
N GLU A 221 -3.27 -16.91 0.67
CA GLU A 221 -4.19 -17.72 1.45
C GLU A 221 -3.84 -17.75 2.95
N TYR A 222 -2.55 -17.68 3.29
CA TYR A 222 -2.10 -17.65 4.67
C TYR A 222 -2.46 -16.32 5.33
N HIS A 223 -2.24 -15.19 4.65
CA HIS A 223 -2.67 -13.87 5.12
C HIS A 223 -4.19 -13.78 5.27
N ILE A 224 -4.96 -14.29 4.30
CA ILE A 224 -6.43 -14.33 4.39
C ILE A 224 -6.89 -15.19 5.57
N SER A 225 -6.29 -16.37 5.75
CA SER A 225 -6.61 -17.28 6.85
C SER A 225 -6.31 -16.64 8.21
N PHE A 226 -5.16 -15.96 8.33
CA PHE A 226 -4.76 -15.27 9.56
C PHE A 226 -5.69 -14.09 9.86
N LEU A 227 -6.01 -13.24 8.87
CA LEU A 227 -6.97 -12.15 9.04
C LEU A 227 -8.33 -12.64 9.57
N LYS A 228 -8.86 -13.73 9.01
CA LYS A 228 -10.14 -14.32 9.47
C LYS A 228 -10.07 -14.85 10.90
N LYS A 229 -8.92 -15.34 11.34
CA LYS A 229 -8.70 -15.82 12.70
C LYS A 229 -8.54 -14.65 13.66
N LEU A 230 -7.75 -13.66 13.28
CA LEU A 230 -7.55 -12.40 13.99
C LEU A 230 -8.88 -11.64 14.16
N ASP A 231 -9.77 -11.67 13.18
CA ASP A 231 -11.09 -11.04 13.27
C ASP A 231 -11.86 -11.53 14.52
N LYS A 232 -11.81 -12.85 14.77
CA LYS A 232 -12.59 -13.53 15.80
C LYS A 232 -11.91 -13.64 17.16
N ASN A 233 -10.60 -13.43 17.23
CA ASN A 233 -9.80 -13.71 18.44
C ASN A 233 -8.96 -12.49 18.83
N ILE A 234 -8.64 -12.39 20.11
CA ILE A 234 -7.57 -11.51 20.60
C ILE A 234 -6.31 -12.37 20.61
N ILE A 235 -5.29 -11.94 19.89
CA ILE A 235 -4.03 -12.65 19.77
C ILE A 235 -2.97 -11.80 20.46
N ASN A 236 -2.26 -12.38 21.42
CA ASN A 236 -1.15 -11.68 22.09
C ASN A 236 0.09 -11.69 21.18
N ASP A 237 0.71 -10.53 21.00
CA ASP A 237 1.82 -10.33 20.07
C ASP A 237 3.09 -11.11 20.46
N GLU A 238 3.39 -11.29 21.75
CA GLU A 238 4.55 -12.06 22.20
C GLU A 238 4.34 -13.55 21.93
N ASN A 239 3.18 -14.08 22.31
CA ASN A 239 2.81 -15.46 22.02
C ASN A 239 2.78 -15.74 20.51
N LEU A 240 2.30 -14.79 19.70
CA LEU A 240 2.34 -14.91 18.24
C LEU A 240 3.77 -15.05 17.71
N LYS A 241 4.71 -14.22 18.19
CA LYS A 241 6.12 -14.29 17.78
C LYS A 241 6.76 -15.62 18.15
N ASP A 242 6.48 -16.12 19.36
CA ASP A 242 7.00 -17.41 19.83
C ASP A 242 6.46 -18.57 18.97
N ARG A 243 5.14 -18.59 18.72
CA ARG A 243 4.49 -19.61 17.88
C ARG A 243 4.94 -19.57 16.43
N LEU A 244 5.12 -18.37 15.88
CA LEU A 244 5.68 -18.22 14.53
C LEU A 244 7.09 -18.80 14.48
N SER A 245 7.95 -18.46 15.43
CA SER A 245 9.32 -18.98 15.49
C SER A 245 9.35 -20.52 15.59
N GLU A 246 8.40 -21.13 16.31
CA GLU A 246 8.31 -22.59 16.47
C GLU A 246 7.79 -23.32 15.21
N HIS A 247 6.94 -22.67 14.40
CA HIS A 247 6.16 -23.36 13.37
C HIS A 247 6.40 -22.89 11.94
N ILE A 248 7.08 -21.77 11.72
CA ILE A 248 7.24 -21.14 10.40
C ILE A 248 7.93 -22.03 9.37
N GLU A 249 8.88 -22.87 9.77
CA GLU A 249 9.54 -23.84 8.86
C GLU A 249 8.54 -24.83 8.25
N LYS A 250 7.40 -25.05 8.91
CA LYS A 250 6.34 -25.97 8.49
C LYS A 250 5.25 -25.29 7.64
N ILE A 251 5.41 -24.02 7.27
CA ILE A 251 4.36 -23.25 6.58
C ILE A 251 3.96 -23.89 5.25
N GLY A 252 4.85 -24.60 4.56
CA GLY A 252 4.54 -25.36 3.33
C GLY A 252 3.98 -26.77 3.56
N GLU A 253 4.06 -27.31 4.78
CA GLU A 253 3.60 -28.67 5.10
C GLU A 253 2.10 -28.73 5.44
N TYR A 254 1.51 -27.57 5.74
CA TYR A 254 0.14 -27.46 6.21
C TYR A 254 -0.70 -26.60 5.27
N THR A 255 -2.02 -26.84 5.27
CA THR A 255 -2.93 -25.87 4.66
C THR A 255 -2.90 -24.57 5.45
N ALA A 256 -3.15 -23.43 4.79
CA ALA A 256 -3.20 -22.11 5.43
C ALA A 256 -4.07 -22.07 6.70
N ARG A 257 -5.19 -22.80 6.70
CA ARG A 257 -6.06 -22.92 7.89
C ARG A 257 -5.42 -23.69 9.03
N LYS A 258 -4.75 -24.81 8.72
CA LYS A 258 -4.09 -25.64 9.73
C LYS A 258 -2.88 -24.92 10.31
N PHE A 259 -2.07 -24.26 9.49
CA PHE A 259 -0.94 -23.46 9.93
C PHE A 259 -1.38 -22.33 10.88
N VAL A 260 -2.36 -21.52 10.47
CA VAL A 260 -2.86 -20.40 11.30
C VAL A 260 -3.45 -20.87 12.64
N ASN A 261 -4.06 -22.06 12.69
CA ASN A 261 -4.55 -22.62 13.95
C ASN A 261 -3.43 -23.03 14.93
N LEU A 262 -2.18 -23.18 14.47
CA LEU A 262 -1.04 -23.42 15.37
C LEU A 262 -0.55 -22.11 16.01
N LEU A 263 -0.92 -20.96 15.45
CA LEU A 263 -0.45 -19.64 15.89
C LEU A 263 -1.38 -18.97 16.91
N VAL A 264 -2.58 -19.54 17.12
CA VAL A 264 -3.68 -18.94 17.90
C VAL A 264 -4.30 -19.99 18.80
#